data_AF-A0A3D3CKD8-F1
#
_entry.id   AF-A0A3D3CKD8-F1
#
_cell.length_a   1.000
_cell.length_b   1.000
_cell.length_c   1.000
_cell.angle_alpha   90.00
_cell.angle_beta   90.00
_cell.angle_gamma   90.00
#
_symmetry.space_group_name_H-M   'P 1'
#
loop_
_entity.id
_entity.type
_entity.pdbx_description
1 polymer ?
#
loop_
_entity_poly.entity_id
_entity_poly.type
_entity_poly.pdbx_seq_one_letter_code
_entity_poly.pdbx_strand_id
1 'polypeptide(L)'
;IVHGRNREEAIAKMKRALDEFIIEGIKTTIPFHKKVLNHPDFIKGNFNTDFIEKMNVRTNGNNNGNGNGHKNGNKLSEATAGVDEA
;
A
#
# COMPACT_ATOMS: atom_id res chain seq x y z
N ILE A 1 12.63 4.32 -10.69
CA ILE A 1 11.52 3.66 -11.43
C ILE A 1 11.95 2.23 -11.73
N VAL A 2 11.07 1.24 -11.55
CA VAL A 2 11.37 -0.17 -11.82
C VAL A 2 10.38 -0.75 -12.82
N HIS A 3 10.82 -1.76 -13.57
CA HIS A 3 9.98 -2.50 -14.51
C HIS A 3 10.16 -4.01 -14.30
N GLY A 4 9.07 -4.76 -14.37
CA GLY A 4 9.02 -6.22 -14.29
C GLY A 4 8.03 -6.75 -15.31
N ARG A 5 8.11 -8.04 -15.63
CA ARG A 5 7.18 -8.67 -16.58
C ARG A 5 5.77 -8.79 -15.99
N ASN A 6 5.69 -8.86 -14.66
CA ASN A 6 4.47 -8.84 -13.89
C ASN A 6 4.64 -7.99 -12.62
N ARG A 7 3.53 -7.82 -11.90
CA ARG A 7 3.45 -6.94 -10.74
C ARG A 7 4.33 -7.44 -9.59
N GLU A 8 4.34 -8.74 -9.37
CA GLU A 8 5.13 -9.41 -8.33
C GLU A 8 6.62 -9.19 -8.56
N GLU A 9 7.09 -9.35 -9.80
CA GLU A 9 8.48 -9.10 -10.18
C GLU A 9 8.86 -7.62 -10.01
N ALA A 10 7.98 -6.69 -10.40
CA ALA A 10 8.23 -5.26 -10.21
C ALA A 10 8.33 -4.89 -8.73
N ILE A 11 7.47 -5.45 -7.89
CA ILE A 11 7.51 -5.26 -6.43
C ILE A 11 8.80 -5.84 -5.83
N ALA A 12 9.19 -7.05 -6.22
CA ALA A 12 10.41 -7.68 -5.74
C ALA A 12 11.66 -6.86 -6.12
N LYS A 13 11.72 -6.37 -7.37
CA LYS A 13 12.78 -5.46 -7.83
C LYS A 13 12.81 -4.16 -7.04
N MET A 14 11.65 -3.56 -6.76
CA MET A 14 11.58 -2.33 -5.96
C MET A 14 12.08 -2.55 -4.53
N LYS A 15 11.68 -3.66 -3.89
CA LYS A 15 12.15 -3.99 -2.53
C LYS A 15 13.67 -4.09 -2.49
N ARG A 16 14.25 -4.87 -3.42
CA ARG A 16 15.71 -5.01 -3.51
C ARG A 16 16.41 -3.68 -3.76
N ALA A 17 15.89 -2.87 -4.67
CA ALA A 17 16.44 -1.54 -4.94
C ALA A 17 16.42 -0.63 -3.71
N LEU A 18 15.37 -0.69 -2.89
CA LEU A 18 15.27 0.06 -1.63
C LEU A 18 16.12 -0.52 -0.50
N ASP A 19 16.48 -1.81 -0.56
CA ASP A 19 17.40 -2.46 0.38
C ASP A 19 18.85 -2.09 0.11
N GLU A 20 19.21 -1.96 -1.17
CA GLU A 20 20.55 -1.53 -1.61
C GLU A 20 20.73 0.01 -1.54
N PHE A 21 19.65 0.77 -1.31
CA PHE A 21 19.69 2.23 -1.27
C PHE A 21 20.24 2.74 0.08
N ILE A 22 21.55 3.00 0.14
CA ILE A 22 22.22 3.55 1.32
C ILE A 22 22.23 5.08 1.24
N ILE A 23 21.58 5.74 2.20
CA ILE A 23 21.65 7.19 2.40
C ILE A 23 22.06 7.44 3.85
N GLU A 24 23.08 8.28 4.05
CA GLU A 24 23.54 8.71 5.36
C GLU A 24 23.18 10.18 5.61
N GLY A 25 23.02 10.55 6.88
CA GLY A 25 22.90 11.95 7.31
C GLY A 25 21.51 12.59 7.17
N ILE A 26 20.54 11.97 6.49
CA ILE A 26 19.15 12.49 6.39
C ILE A 26 18.09 11.40 6.57
N LYS A 27 16.93 11.80 7.11
CA LYS A 27 15.74 10.95 7.13
C LYS A 27 15.15 10.86 5.72
N THR A 28 14.75 9.65 5.35
CA THR A 28 14.22 9.36 4.01
C THR A 28 12.85 8.71 4.10
N THR A 29 12.13 8.68 2.98
CA THR A 29 10.84 7.99 2.87
C THR A 29 11.00 6.48 2.58
N ILE A 30 12.23 5.97 2.51
CA ILE A 30 12.51 4.55 2.23
C ILE A 30 11.78 3.61 3.21
N PRO A 31 11.78 3.84 4.55
CA PRO A 31 11.07 2.95 5.48
C PRO A 31 9.57 2.90 5.21
N PHE A 32 8.97 4.03 4.80
CA PHE A 32 7.56 4.10 4.43
C PHE A 32 7.27 3.28 3.17
N HIS A 33 8.07 3.43 2.12
CA HIS A 33 7.89 2.68 0.87
C HIS A 33 8.05 1.17 1.09
N LYS A 34 9.00 0.76 1.94
CA LYS A 34 9.15 -0.66 2.33
C LYS A 34 7.91 -1.20 3.04
N LYS A 35 7.29 -0.42 3.93
CA LYS A 35 6.03 -0.83 4.58
C LYS A 35 4.91 -1.01 3.57
N VAL A 36 4.75 -0.06 2.64
CA VAL A 36 3.73 -0.13 1.58
C VAL A 36 3.92 -1.37 0.70
N LEU A 37 5.14 -1.59 0.20
CA LEU A 37 5.46 -2.73 -0.68
C LEU A 37 5.32 -4.10 -0.01
N ASN A 38 5.36 -4.16 1.32
CA ASN A 38 5.16 -5.39 2.09
C ASN A 38 3.71 -5.59 2.55
N HIS A 39 2.82 -4.64 2.31
CA HIS A 39 1.43 -4.75 2.75
C HIS A 39 0.64 -5.74 1.87
N PRO A 40 -0.13 -6.68 2.45
CA PRO A 40 -0.85 -7.69 1.69
C PRO A 40 -1.85 -7.06 0.70
N ASP A 41 -2.58 -6.02 1.09
CA ASP A 41 -3.54 -5.35 0.20
C ASP A 41 -2.83 -4.62 -0.96
N PHE A 42 -1.64 -4.06 -0.70
CA PHE A 42 -0.83 -3.51 -1.76
C PHE A 42 -0.34 -4.63 -2.68
N ILE A 43 0.11 -5.77 -2.18
CA ILE A 43 0.57 -6.91 -3.00
C ILE A 43 -0.59 -7.50 -3.83
N LYS A 44 -1.79 -7.57 -3.28
CA LYS A 44 -3.00 -8.05 -3.97
C LYS A 44 -3.61 -7.04 -4.94
N GLY A 45 -3.18 -5.78 -4.91
CA GLY A 45 -3.75 -4.70 -5.72
C GLY A 45 -5.10 -4.17 -5.20
N ASN A 46 -5.51 -4.56 -4.00
CA ASN A 46 -6.78 -4.16 -3.40
C ASN A 46 -6.62 -2.88 -2.56
N PHE A 47 -6.38 -1.74 -3.21
CA PHE A 47 -6.19 -0.46 -2.51
C PHE A 47 -6.82 0.70 -3.29
N ASN A 48 -7.18 1.75 -2.57
CA ASN A 48 -7.75 2.98 -3.12
C ASN A 48 -6.95 4.21 -2.64
N THR A 49 -7.44 5.41 -2.94
CA THR A 49 -6.81 6.68 -2.53
C THR A 49 -6.63 6.79 -1.01
N ASP A 50 -7.54 6.20 -0.23
CA ASP A 50 -7.55 6.27 1.24
C ASP A 50 -6.68 5.17 1.88
N PHE A 51 -5.98 4.38 1.07
CA PHE A 51 -5.19 3.24 1.53
C PHE A 51 -4.17 3.61 2.60
N ILE A 52 -3.48 4.74 2.43
CA ILE A 52 -2.45 5.19 3.38
C ILE A 52 -3.07 5.61 4.71
N GLU A 53 -4.26 6.22 4.70
CA GLU A 53 -4.99 6.59 5.91
C GLU A 53 -5.44 5.34 6.67
N LYS A 54 -5.96 4.33 5.95
CA LYS A 54 -6.41 3.05 6.51
C LYS A 54 -5.28 2.19 7.03
N MET A 55 -4.11 2.27 6.40
CA MET A 55 -2.89 1.56 6.82
C MET A 55 -2.39 2.05 8.18
N ASN A 56 -2.96 3.14 8.73
CA ASN A 56 -2.65 3.74 10.03
C ASN A 56 -1.14 3.76 10.28
N VAL A 57 -0.39 4.24 9.27
CA VAL A 57 1.07 4.29 9.32
C VAL A 57 1.45 5.38 10.30
N ARG A 58 1.49 5.05 11.59
CA ARG A 58 2.20 5.83 12.59
C ARG A 58 3.69 5.60 12.32
N THR A 59 4.25 6.35 11.37
CA THR A 59 5.70 6.58 11.36
C THR A 59 6.02 7.25 12.69
N ASN A 60 6.71 6.55 13.59
CA ASN A 60 7.21 7.13 14.84
C ASN A 60 8.17 8.28 14.50
N GLY A 61 7.61 9.47 14.39
CA GLY A 61 8.27 10.76 14.38
C GLY A 61 7.28 11.68 15.07
N ASN A 62 7.65 12.18 16.25
CA ASN A 62 6.87 13.10 17.09
C ASN A 62 5.99 14.06 16.28
N ASN A 63 4.70 14.19 16.64
CA ASN A 63 3.99 15.46 16.84
C ASN A 63 2.48 15.25 17.05
N ASN A 64 1.94 16.04 17.99
CA ASN A 64 0.51 16.23 18.26
C ASN A 64 -0.27 16.55 16.99
N GLY A 65 -1.40 15.87 16.78
CA GLY A 65 -2.29 16.14 15.65
C GLY A 65 -3.61 15.37 15.80
N ASN A 66 -4.59 16.04 16.39
CA ASN A 66 -6.01 15.69 16.35
C ASN A 66 -6.48 15.58 14.90
N GLY A 67 -7.10 14.46 14.51
CA GLY A 67 -7.60 14.24 13.15
C GLY A 67 -8.74 13.24 13.12
N ASN A 68 -9.97 13.76 13.07
CA ASN A 68 -11.23 13.02 12.97
C ASN A 68 -11.25 12.09 11.75
N GLY A 69 -11.50 10.80 12.00
CA GLY A 69 -11.71 9.80 10.96
C GLY A 69 -13.00 10.05 10.17
N HIS A 70 -12.87 10.26 8.86
CA HIS A 70 -13.99 10.20 7.93
C HIS A 70 -14.30 8.73 7.62
N LYS A 71 -15.43 8.23 8.14
CA LYS A 71 -15.98 6.92 7.77
C LYS A 71 -16.68 7.03 6.42
N ASN A 72 -16.05 6.57 5.34
CA ASN A 72 -16.75 6.31 4.08
C ASN A 72 -16.85 4.80 3.85
N GLY A 73 -18.00 4.25 4.21
CA GLY A 73 -18.41 2.91 3.79
C GLY A 73 -18.80 2.95 2.32
N ASN A 74 -18.18 2.11 1.50
CA ASN A 74 -18.80 1.68 0.25
C ASN A 74 -18.86 0.16 0.23
N LYS A 75 -20.09 -0.34 0.37
CA LYS A 75 -20.50 -1.73 0.29
C LYS A 75 -20.58 -2.07 -1.20
N LEU A 76 -19.51 -2.62 -1.77
CA LEU A 76 -19.58 -3.24 -3.09
C LEU A 76 -19.77 -4.75 -2.87
N SER A 77 -21.03 -5.16 -2.74
CA SER A 77 -21.43 -6.56 -2.89
C SER A 77 -21.27 -6.93 -4.36
N GLU A 78 -20.25 -7.73 -4.66
CA GLU A 78 -20.04 -8.32 -5.98
C GLU A 78 -21.25 -9.15 -6.39
N ALA A 79 -21.68 -8.94 -7.64
CA ALA A 79 -22.69 -9.73 -8.31
C ALA A 79 -22.16 -11.14 -8.58
N THR A 80 -22.84 -12.16 -8.08
CA THR A 80 -22.71 -13.52 -8.61
C THR A 80 -23.72 -13.70 -9.73
N ALA A 81 -23.23 -13.73 -10.97
CA ALA A 81 -23.96 -14.17 -12.13
C ALA A 81 -24.33 -15.66 -11.97
N GLY A 82 -25.63 -15.95 -11.91
CA GLY A 82 -26.19 -17.28 -12.13
C GLY A 82 -26.99 -17.26 -13.43
N VAL A 83 -26.33 -17.64 -14.52
CA VAL A 83 -26.99 -18.13 -15.72
C VAL A 83 -27.20 -19.63 -15.49
N ASP A 84 -28.43 -20.07 -15.21
CA ASP A 84 -28.84 -21.45 -15.50
C ASP A 84 -30.37 -21.65 -15.51
N GLU A 85 -30.81 -22.36 -16.55
CA GLU A 85 -32.04 -23.13 -16.78
C GLU A 85 -33.41 -22.70 -16.21
N ALA A 86 -34.34 -22.33 -17.11
CA ALA A 86 -35.57 -23.08 -17.45
C ALA A 86 -36.48 -22.27 -18.39
#